data_AF-A0A4Q7U1J2-F1
#
_entry.id   AF-A0A4Q7U1J2-F1
#
_cell.length_a   1.000
_cell.length_b   1.000
_cell.length_c   1.000
_cell.angle_alpha   90.00
_cell.angle_beta   90.00
_cell.angle_gamma   90.00
#
_symmetry.space_group_name_H-M   'P 1'
#
loop_
_entity.id
_entity.type
_entity.pdbx_description
1 polymer ?
#
loop_
_entity_poly.entity_id
_entity_poly.type
_entity_poly.pdbx_seq_one_letter_code
_entity_poly.pdbx_strand_id
1 'polypeptide(L)'
;LRPLPPVVFPVIVTEERTATRQALIDWRGNRYSVPPELAAAKVTVQQRLGADIIDIATVSGAVVARHRVAEPGLGVTVRDTGHVTALEAIAMASAPPGRPHRRKERIPPGAAALRAAAVLTGTIEPSTTVISLAAYEQAAKNRNTLR
;
A
#
# COMPACT_ATOMS: atom_id res chain seq x y z
N LEU A 1 -11.20 -8.93 -50.05
CA LEU A 1 -11.14 -8.16 -48.77
C LEU A 1 -10.44 -9.03 -47.75
N ARG A 2 -9.47 -8.49 -46.98
CA ARG A 2 -8.79 -9.26 -45.91
C ARG A 2 -9.71 -9.34 -44.68
N PRO A 3 -9.78 -10.49 -43.99
CA PRO A 3 -10.58 -10.59 -42.76
C PRO A 3 -10.05 -9.65 -41.68
N LEU A 4 -10.95 -9.13 -40.85
CA LEU A 4 -10.58 -8.26 -39.72
C LEU A 4 -9.73 -9.06 -38.71
N PRO A 5 -8.73 -8.43 -38.06
CA PRO A 5 -7.97 -9.08 -37.01
C PRO A 5 -8.90 -9.55 -35.88
N PRO A 6 -8.69 -10.74 -35.31
CA PRO A 6 -9.56 -11.31 -34.28
C PRO A 6 -9.45 -10.63 -32.90
N VAL A 7 -8.56 -9.65 -32.76
CA VAL A 7 -8.27 -8.95 -31.50
C VAL A 7 -8.43 -7.44 -31.68
N VAL A 8 -9.09 -6.83 -30.70
CA VAL A 8 -9.23 -5.36 -30.61
C VAL A 8 -7.85 -4.71 -30.49
N PHE A 9 -7.67 -3.58 -31.18
CA PHE A 9 -6.42 -2.82 -31.12
C PHE A 9 -6.18 -2.35 -29.67
N PRO A 10 -4.99 -2.62 -29.08
CA PRO A 10 -4.74 -2.26 -27.70
C PRO A 10 -4.58 -0.74 -27.55
N VAL A 11 -5.54 -0.10 -26.89
CA VAL A 11 -5.44 1.31 -26.50
C VAL A 11 -4.87 1.37 -25.09
N ILE A 12 -3.83 2.18 -24.89
CA ILE A 12 -3.19 2.39 -23.57
C ILE A 12 -3.37 3.87 -23.20
N VAL A 13 -4.03 4.12 -22.06
CA VAL A 13 -4.08 5.43 -21.43
C VAL A 13 -2.76 5.63 -20.69
N THR A 14 -2.06 6.72 -21.00
CA THR A 14 -0.78 7.07 -20.38
C THR A 14 -0.90 8.45 -19.78
N GLU A 15 -0.57 8.60 -18.51
CA GLU A 15 -0.75 9.86 -17.79
C GLU A 15 0.37 10.12 -16.78
N GLU A 16 0.94 11.33 -16.80
CA GLU A 16 1.96 11.73 -15.84
C GLU A 16 1.33 12.15 -14.50
N ARG A 17 1.98 11.74 -13.40
CA ARG A 17 1.62 12.08 -12.02
C ARG A 17 2.86 12.39 -11.19
N THR A 18 2.69 13.28 -10.22
CA THR A 18 3.72 13.53 -9.19
C THR A 18 3.34 12.79 -7.93
N ALA A 19 4.25 11.97 -7.42
CA ALA A 19 4.06 11.28 -6.15
C ALA A 19 4.10 12.27 -4.98
N THR A 20 3.20 12.11 -4.03
CA THR A 20 3.22 12.86 -2.76
C THR A 20 4.41 12.44 -1.91
N ARG A 21 4.69 13.20 -0.84
CA ARG A 21 5.71 12.83 0.16
C ARG A 21 5.40 11.52 0.91
N GLN A 22 4.17 11.05 0.87
CA GLN A 22 3.75 9.78 1.46
C GLN A 22 3.79 8.63 0.44
N ALA A 23 4.50 8.83 -0.68
CA ALA A 23 4.65 7.85 -1.75
C ALA A 23 3.30 7.39 -2.33
N LEU A 24 2.42 8.34 -2.62
CA LEU A 24 1.11 8.11 -3.24
C LEU A 24 0.94 8.95 -4.49
N ILE A 25 0.22 8.44 -5.48
CA ILE A 25 -0.29 9.21 -6.63
C ILE A 25 -1.81 9.24 -6.63
N ASP A 26 -2.40 10.36 -7.04
CA ASP A 26 -3.83 10.47 -7.31
C ASP A 26 -4.15 10.09 -8.77
N TRP A 27 -5.05 9.14 -8.96
CA TRP A 27 -5.47 8.69 -10.29
C TRP A 27 -6.93 8.23 -10.29
N ARG A 28 -7.74 8.80 -11.20
CA ARG A 28 -9.20 8.58 -11.31
C ARG A 28 -9.96 8.68 -9.98
N GLY A 29 -9.56 9.63 -9.14
CA GLY A 29 -10.21 9.87 -7.83
C GLY A 29 -9.80 8.88 -6.72
N ASN A 30 -8.84 7.99 -6.97
CA ASN A 30 -8.27 7.08 -5.98
C ASN A 30 -6.77 7.35 -5.80
N ARG A 31 -6.18 6.83 -4.73
CA ARG A 31 -4.74 6.95 -4.45
C ARG A 31 -4.05 5.60 -4.53
N TYR A 32 -2.88 5.56 -5.17
CA TYR A 32 -2.10 4.35 -5.32
C TYR A 32 -0.68 4.57 -4.82
N SER A 33 -0.14 3.60 -4.08
CA SER A 33 1.22 3.66 -3.58
C SER A 33 2.28 3.50 -4.66
N VAL A 34 3.40 4.18 -4.49
CA VAL A 34 4.64 3.98 -5.22
C VAL A 34 5.75 3.67 -4.23
N PRO A 35 6.89 3.12 -4.68
CA PRO A 35 8.05 2.97 -3.81
C PRO A 35 8.44 4.32 -3.17
N PRO A 36 8.77 4.35 -1.87
CA PRO A 36 9.03 5.59 -1.15
C PRO A 36 10.27 6.35 -1.64
N GLU A 37 11.18 5.69 -2.34
CA GLU A 37 12.33 6.29 -3.02
C GLU A 37 11.91 7.27 -4.14
N LEU A 38 10.67 7.13 -4.63
CA LEU A 38 10.06 8.01 -5.64
C LEU A 38 9.14 9.07 -5.03
N ALA A 39 9.17 9.28 -3.70
CA ALA A 39 8.43 10.36 -3.07
C ALA A 39 8.82 11.72 -3.68
N ALA A 40 7.82 12.56 -4.01
CA ALA A 40 7.99 13.82 -4.74
C ALA A 40 8.54 13.69 -6.19
N ALA A 41 8.73 12.48 -6.72
CA ALA A 41 9.16 12.26 -8.10
C ALA A 41 7.96 12.17 -9.06
N LYS A 42 8.23 12.41 -10.35
CA LYS A 42 7.28 12.16 -11.43
C LYS A 42 7.27 10.69 -11.83
N VAL A 43 6.08 10.16 -12.07
CA VAL A 43 5.83 8.80 -12.55
C VAL A 43 4.76 8.83 -13.64
N THR A 44 4.73 7.78 -14.44
CA THR A 44 3.77 7.61 -15.52
C THR A 44 2.83 6.47 -15.18
N VAL A 45 1.53 6.73 -15.16
CA VAL A 45 0.49 5.71 -14.99
C VAL A 45 0.06 5.23 -16.37
N GLN A 46 0.05 3.92 -16.55
CA GLN A 46 -0.37 3.25 -17.77
C GLN A 46 -1.51 2.29 -17.46
N GLN A 47 -2.62 2.42 -18.19
CA GLN A 47 -3.71 1.46 -18.14
C GLN A 47 -4.08 1.05 -19.57
N ARG A 48 -4.02 -0.25 -19.86
CA ARG A 48 -4.66 -0.76 -21.08
C ARG A 48 -6.17 -0.64 -20.93
N LEU A 49 -6.83 -0.05 -21.92
CA LEU A 49 -8.28 0.13 -21.90
C LEU A 49 -8.99 -1.22 -21.74
N GLY A 50 -9.84 -1.33 -20.72
CA GLY A 50 -10.53 -2.57 -20.34
C GLY A 50 -9.77 -3.47 -19.35
N ALA A 51 -8.51 -3.16 -19.01
CA ALA A 51 -7.80 -3.85 -17.94
C ALA A 51 -8.18 -3.31 -16.56
N ASP A 52 -8.22 -4.19 -15.56
CA ASP A 52 -8.45 -3.89 -14.15
C ASP A 52 -7.15 -3.54 -13.40
N ILE A 53 -6.05 -3.37 -14.13
CA ILE A 53 -4.72 -3.12 -13.57
C ILE A 53 -4.13 -1.85 -14.16
N ILE A 54 -3.44 -1.08 -13.32
CA ILE A 54 -2.54 0.00 -13.73
C ILE A 54 -1.09 -0.39 -13.48
N ASP A 55 -0.24 -0.01 -14.41
CA ASP A 55 1.21 -0.04 -14.27
C ASP A 55 1.69 1.38 -13.99
N ILE A 56 2.51 1.55 -12.95
CA ILE A 56 3.15 2.82 -12.63
C ILE A 56 4.63 2.66 -12.97
N ALA A 57 5.12 3.52 -13.85
CA ALA A 57 6.49 3.50 -14.33
C ALA A 57 7.25 4.78 -13.96
N THR A 58 8.57 4.68 -13.85
CA THR A 58 9.45 5.85 -13.81
C THR A 58 9.37 6.64 -15.13
N VAL A 59 9.90 7.86 -15.14
CA VAL A 59 10.06 8.66 -16.37
C VAL A 59 10.90 7.93 -17.44
N SER A 60 11.83 7.06 -17.01
CA SER A 60 12.62 6.21 -17.91
C SER A 60 11.87 4.97 -18.44
N GLY A 61 10.62 4.76 -18.01
CA GLY A 61 9.76 3.67 -18.48
C GLY A 61 9.86 2.36 -17.70
N ALA A 62 10.62 2.31 -16.59
CA ALA A 62 10.69 1.13 -15.75
C ALA A 62 9.44 1.01 -14.88
N VAL A 63 8.67 -0.09 -15.00
CA VAL A 63 7.50 -0.33 -14.15
C VAL A 63 7.95 -0.64 -12.73
N VAL A 64 7.52 0.20 -11.79
CA VAL A 64 7.91 0.15 -10.37
C VAL A 64 6.77 -0.29 -9.46
N ALA A 65 5.53 -0.21 -9.93
CA ALA A 65 4.38 -0.70 -9.19
C ALA A 65 3.26 -1.15 -10.13
N ARG A 66 2.51 -2.16 -9.70
CA ARG A 66 1.32 -2.66 -10.39
C ARG A 66 0.18 -2.76 -9.39
N HIS A 67 -0.94 -2.11 -9.68
CA HIS A 67 -2.11 -2.08 -8.78
C HIS A 67 -3.37 -2.51 -9.49
N ARG A 68 -4.26 -3.19 -8.76
CA ARG A 68 -5.65 -3.34 -9.19
C ARG A 68 -6.38 -2.01 -9.07
N VAL A 69 -7.12 -1.66 -10.09
CA VAL A 69 -7.88 -0.42 -10.21
C VAL A 69 -9.14 -0.51 -9.36
N ALA A 70 -9.29 0.42 -8.43
CA ALA A 70 -10.55 0.62 -7.72
C ALA A 70 -11.53 1.41 -8.59
N GLU A 71 -12.83 1.29 -8.29
CA GLU A 71 -13.87 2.05 -8.97
C GLU A 71 -13.55 3.56 -8.96
N PRO A 72 -13.68 4.26 -10.10
CA PRO A 72 -13.36 5.68 -10.16
C PRO A 72 -14.18 6.50 -9.18
N GLY A 73 -13.53 7.45 -8.50
CA GLY A 73 -14.20 8.41 -7.60
C GLY A 73 -14.47 7.91 -6.18
N LEU A 74 -14.05 6.70 -5.82
CA LEU A 74 -14.31 6.13 -4.49
C LEU A 74 -13.44 6.75 -3.38
N GLY A 75 -12.31 7.39 -3.73
CA GLY A 75 -11.43 8.04 -2.75
C GLY A 75 -10.58 7.06 -1.93
N VAL A 76 -10.52 5.79 -2.33
CA VAL A 76 -9.71 4.79 -1.60
C VAL A 76 -8.22 5.00 -1.81
N THR A 77 -7.46 4.55 -0.83
CA THR A 77 -6.00 4.47 -0.91
C THR A 77 -5.58 3.01 -0.97
N VAL A 78 -5.05 2.60 -2.12
CA VAL A 78 -4.50 1.27 -2.38
C VAL A 78 -3.00 1.31 -2.11
N ARG A 79 -2.55 0.56 -1.10
CA ARG A 79 -1.13 0.42 -0.77
C ARG A 79 -0.66 -1.01 -0.96
N ASP A 80 0.49 -1.17 -1.59
CA ASP A 80 1.22 -2.42 -1.58
C ASP A 80 1.92 -2.62 -0.23
N THR A 81 1.95 -3.85 0.27
CA THR A 81 2.56 -4.17 1.57
C THR A 81 4.05 -3.86 1.59
N GLY A 82 4.78 -4.12 0.51
CA GLY A 82 6.21 -3.79 0.40
C GLY A 82 6.47 -2.28 0.47
N HIS A 83 5.61 -1.47 -0.16
CA HIS A 83 5.71 -0.01 -0.05
C HIS A 83 5.43 0.49 1.37
N VAL A 84 4.47 -0.12 2.08
CA VAL A 84 4.19 0.23 3.48
C VAL A 84 5.40 -0.08 4.35
N THR A 85 5.96 -1.29 4.25
CA THR A 85 7.13 -1.70 5.04
C THR A 85 8.35 -0.82 4.75
N ALA A 86 8.60 -0.50 3.47
CA ALA A 86 9.71 0.38 3.09
C ALA A 86 9.52 1.80 3.63
N LEU A 87 8.31 2.35 3.53
CA LEU A 87 7.98 3.67 4.07
C LEU A 87 8.11 3.71 5.60
N GLU A 88 7.66 2.67 6.29
CA GLU A 88 7.80 2.52 7.75
C GLU A 88 9.27 2.46 8.17
N ALA A 89 10.10 1.69 7.46
CA ALA A 89 11.53 1.61 7.72
C ALA A 89 12.22 2.99 7.58
N ILE A 90 11.90 3.74 6.51
CA ILE A 90 12.41 5.10 6.31
C ILE A 90 11.93 6.04 7.42
N ALA A 91 10.66 5.97 7.79
CA ALA A 91 10.08 6.80 8.86
C ALA A 91 10.75 6.53 10.21
N MET A 92 10.96 5.26 10.56
CA MET A 92 11.63 4.85 11.79
C MET A 92 13.09 5.29 11.81
N ALA A 93 13.80 5.17 10.69
CA ALA A 93 15.19 5.65 10.57
C ALA A 93 15.30 7.18 10.63
N SER A 94 14.31 7.90 10.11
CA SER A 94 14.31 9.37 10.04
C SER A 94 13.79 10.04 11.31
N ALA A 95 13.16 9.29 12.23
CA ALA A 95 12.54 9.83 13.43
C ALA A 95 13.62 10.41 14.37
N PRO A 96 13.69 11.74 14.55
CA PRO A 96 14.67 12.31 15.46
C PRO A 96 14.32 11.90 16.90
N PRO A 97 15.32 11.67 17.77
CA PRO A 97 15.03 11.61 19.20
C PRO A 97 14.41 12.97 19.59
N GLY A 98 13.16 12.93 20.07
CA GLY A 98 12.47 14.14 20.49
C GLY A 98 13.30 14.95 21.50
N ARG A 99 13.05 16.26 21.57
CA ARG A 99 13.77 17.18 22.46
C ARG A 99 13.85 16.58 23.88
N PRO A 100 15.05 16.47 24.48
CA PRO A 100 15.18 16.00 25.85
C PRO A 100 14.28 16.80 26.80
N HIS A 101 13.47 16.10 27.59
CA HIS A 101 12.60 16.74 28.56
C HIS A 101 13.44 17.24 29.74
N ARG A 102 13.32 18.53 30.12
CA ARG A 102 14.19 19.16 31.14
C ARG A 102 14.24 18.43 32.49
N ARG A 103 13.16 17.76 32.89
CA ARG A 103 13.07 17.03 34.17
C ARG A 103 13.11 15.51 34.05
N LYS A 104 12.96 14.96 32.84
CA LYS A 104 12.83 13.51 32.65
C LYS A 104 13.94 13.07 31.72
N GLU A 105 14.95 12.44 32.30
CA GLU A 105 16.03 11.83 31.53
C GLU A 105 15.47 10.63 30.75
N ARG A 106 15.96 10.45 29.53
CA ARG A 106 15.66 9.25 28.73
C ARG A 106 16.55 8.11 29.25
N ILE A 107 16.09 7.46 30.31
CA ILE A 107 16.78 6.31 30.90
C ILE A 107 16.59 5.10 29.96
N PRO A 108 17.66 4.39 29.55
CA PRO A 108 17.54 3.15 28.80
C PRO A 108 16.67 2.11 29.53
N PRO A 109 15.99 1.19 28.81
CA PRO A 109 15.22 0.13 29.45
C PRO A 109 16.12 -0.70 30.38
N GLY A 110 15.69 -0.85 31.64
CA GLY A 110 16.41 -1.65 32.62
C GLY A 110 16.30 -3.16 32.35
N ALA A 111 17.08 -3.97 33.06
CA ALA A 111 17.14 -5.43 32.86
C ALA A 111 15.77 -6.13 32.99
N ALA A 112 14.89 -5.66 33.88
CA ALA A 112 13.53 -6.19 33.98
C ALA A 112 12.68 -5.89 32.73
N ALA A 113 12.82 -4.69 32.17
CA ALA A 113 12.12 -4.29 30.94
C ALA A 113 12.64 -5.07 29.72
N LEU A 114 13.96 -5.29 29.62
CA LEU A 114 14.55 -6.11 28.56
C LEU A 114 14.07 -7.57 28.63
N ARG A 115 13.97 -8.16 29.84
CA ARG A 115 13.41 -9.49 30.03
C ARG A 115 11.94 -9.57 29.61
N ALA A 116 11.12 -8.58 30.00
CA ALA A 116 9.72 -8.53 29.61
C ALA A 116 9.56 -8.37 28.09
N ALA A 117 10.39 -7.53 27.46
CA ALA A 117 10.40 -7.37 26.00
C ALA A 117 10.74 -8.70 25.30
N ALA A 118 11.73 -9.45 25.78
CA ALA A 118 12.08 -10.76 25.21
C ALA A 118 10.96 -11.80 25.34
N VAL A 119 10.12 -11.72 26.38
CA VAL A 119 8.91 -12.55 26.49
C VAL A 119 7.86 -12.15 25.45
N LEU A 120 7.70 -10.85 25.17
CA LEU A 120 6.76 -10.35 24.17
C LEU A 120 7.22 -10.59 22.72
N THR A 121 8.52 -10.56 22.46
CA THR A 121 9.11 -10.84 21.12
C THR A 121 9.51 -12.29 20.92
N GLY A 122 9.51 -13.11 21.97
CA GLY A 122 9.67 -14.56 21.89
C GLY A 122 8.61 -15.21 21.01
N THR A 123 8.92 -16.41 20.51
CA THR A 123 8.19 -17.15 19.45
C THR A 123 6.69 -16.87 19.48
N ILE A 124 6.24 -16.07 18.52
CA ILE A 124 4.82 -15.84 18.27
C ILE A 124 4.27 -17.18 17.79
N GLU A 125 3.90 -18.07 18.71
CA GLU A 125 2.80 -18.97 18.40
C GLU A 125 1.58 -18.07 18.24
N PRO A 126 0.89 -18.09 17.09
CA PRO A 126 -0.28 -17.27 16.88
C PRO A 126 -1.39 -17.71 17.84
N SER A 127 -1.43 -17.13 19.04
CA SER A 127 -2.48 -17.36 20.04
C SER A 127 -3.78 -16.63 19.71
N THR A 128 -3.81 -15.89 18.61
CA THR A 128 -4.98 -15.17 18.15
C THR A 128 -5.56 -15.94 16.97
N THR A 129 -6.71 -16.57 17.19
CA THR A 129 -7.56 -17.04 16.09
C THR A 129 -7.71 -15.87 15.13
N VAL A 130 -7.08 -15.97 13.95
CA VAL A 130 -7.22 -14.96 12.90
C VAL A 130 -8.71 -14.91 12.55
N ILE A 131 -9.38 -13.83 12.94
CA ILE A 131 -10.77 -13.59 12.55
C ILE A 131 -10.71 -13.32 11.04
N SER A 132 -10.94 -14.38 10.27
CA SER A 132 -11.04 -14.30 8.83
C SER A 132 -12.21 -13.39 8.46
N LEU A 133 -11.92 -12.23 7.87
CA LEU A 133 -12.94 -11.30 7.40
C LEU A 133 -13.85 -11.96 6.37
N ALA A 134 -13.31 -12.90 5.57
CA ALA A 134 -14.08 -13.72 4.65
C ALA A 134 -15.05 -14.66 5.36
N ALA A 135 -14.68 -15.24 6.51
CA ALA A 135 -15.59 -16.05 7.31
C ALA A 135 -16.74 -15.21 7.89
N TYR A 136 -16.45 -13.96 8.27
CA TYR A 136 -17.47 -13.02 8.73
C TYR A 136 -18.43 -12.61 7.59
N GLU A 137 -17.88 -12.35 6.39
CA GLU A 137 -18.66 -12.01 5.19
C GLU A 137 -19.61 -13.14 4.78
N GLN A 138 -19.15 -14.40 4.82
CA GLN A 138 -19.98 -15.58 4.55
C GLN A 138 -21.12 -15.75 5.57
N ALA A 139 -20.84 -15.55 6.86
CA ALA A 139 -21.86 -15.61 7.91
C ALA A 139 -22.92 -14.51 7.77
N ALA A 140 -22.53 -13.31 7.30
CA ALA A 140 -23.45 -12.22 7.05
C ALA A 140 -24.37 -12.49 5.85
N LYS A 141 -23.84 -13.06 4.76
CA LYS A 141 -24.63 -13.42 3.56
C LYS A 141 -25.75 -14.43 3.87
N ASN A 142 -25.49 -15.39 4.76
CA ASN A 142 -26.45 -16.43 5.14
C ASN A 142 -27.59 -15.96 6.07
N ARG A 143 -27.54 -14.72 6.60
CA ARG A 143 -28.60 -14.15 7.46
C ARG A 143 -29.65 -13.34 6.70
N ASN A 144 -29.46 -13.02 5.42
CA ASN A 144 -30.33 -12.09 4.69
C ASN A 144 -31.41 -12.77 3.82
N THR A 145 -31.74 -14.03 4.07
CA THR A 145 -32.95 -14.66 3.49
C THR A 145 -34.18 -14.25 4.30
N LEU A 146 -34.62 -13.01 4.12
CA LEU A 146 -35.98 -12.62 4.49
C LEU A 146 -36.94 -13.42 3.61
N ARG A 147 -37.80 -14.21 4.26
CA ARG A 147 -38.86 -15.01 3.63
C ARG A 147 -40.11 -14.18 3.44
#